data_AF-A0A930DCK5-F1
#
_entry.id   AF-A0A930DCK5-F1
#
_cell.length_a   1.000
_cell.length_b   1.000
_cell.length_c   1.000
_cell.angle_alpha   90.00
_cell.angle_beta   90.00
_cell.angle_gamma   90.00
#
_symmetry.space_group_name_H-M   'P 1'
#
loop_
_entity.id
_entity.type
_entity.pdbx_description
1 polymer ?
#
loop_
_entity_poly.entity_id
_entity_poly.type
_entity_poly.pdbx_seq_one_letter_code
_entity_poly.pdbx_strand_id
1 'polypeptide(L)'
;MRKSRRNTLVGGIVALGLVLAGTGYAYWTDSLNVTTKATTGDFGVRFVDLGLYGQYSDETMKGAGWSIVDGIDESGFVGDQFFLRGPKDYNSIAAPGTIDAYKERAKGYNSVEFNAELVDKEGLSKKVGPYNKAVTDASGKIQITVDNMYPGYAQVFRSDIVNVGDIAAKLSNIKFEAKTLDKKDMGNLEDMIGVAVYIHREQYNPKNTGNEDTFKLAKAVASEVPNDDRFFTVGGVDFVRLSALDDVDLKKALQNNIIKCAPATDQRLDIFVGVAMDPDAKGVYTTGTTENRTDKDDKLSQGKGVQLSMDLLWDQFNAGKDAGTTNILVNQNKAAK
;
A
#
# COMPACT_ATOMS: atom_id res chain seq x y z
N MET A 1 47.14 -10.65 -23.08
CA MET A 1 48.25 -11.61 -22.84
C MET A 1 48.42 -11.83 -21.34
N ARG A 2 48.92 -13.04 -20.97
CA ARG A 2 49.12 -13.68 -19.64
C ARG A 2 47.93 -14.51 -19.15
N LYS A 3 47.89 -15.84 -19.39
CA LYS A 3 48.60 -16.99 -18.73
C LYS A 3 48.10 -17.20 -17.29
N SER A 4 47.86 -18.40 -16.74
CA SER A 4 48.10 -19.83 -17.05
C SER A 4 47.45 -20.57 -15.84
N ARG A 5 46.86 -21.76 -15.95
CA ARG A 5 47.57 -23.04 -15.80
C ARG A 5 46.69 -24.24 -16.13
N ARG A 6 47.33 -25.18 -16.83
CA ARG A 6 46.92 -26.54 -17.17
C ARG A 6 46.65 -27.38 -15.92
N ASN A 7 45.89 -28.47 -16.09
CA ASN A 7 46.42 -29.82 -15.95
C ASN A 7 45.57 -30.81 -16.76
N THR A 8 46.13 -31.23 -17.88
CA THR A 8 45.80 -32.47 -18.58
C THR A 8 46.42 -33.62 -17.80
N LEU A 9 45.67 -34.68 -17.54
CA LEU A 9 46.23 -35.94 -17.05
C LEU A 9 46.07 -36.98 -18.16
N VAL A 10 47.20 -37.24 -18.83
CA VAL A 10 47.42 -38.39 -19.71
C VAL A 10 48.17 -39.43 -18.88
N GLY A 11 47.73 -40.68 -18.95
CA GLY A 11 48.44 -41.87 -18.50
C GLY A 11 47.51 -43.07 -18.61
N GLY A 12 47.83 -44.16 -19.28
CA GLY A 12 49.01 -44.59 -20.00
C GLY A 12 48.67 -45.93 -20.67
N ILE A 13 49.32 -46.22 -21.79
CA ILE A 13 49.14 -47.42 -22.62
C ILE A 13 49.60 -48.67 -21.87
N VAL A 14 48.84 -49.77 -21.98
CA VAL A 14 49.40 -51.14 -21.94
C VAL A 14 48.79 -51.94 -23.08
N ALA A 15 49.65 -52.39 -24.00
CA ALA A 15 49.34 -53.37 -25.03
C ALA A 15 50.03 -54.70 -24.66
N LEU A 16 49.24 -55.79 -24.63
CA LEU A 16 49.57 -57.21 -24.64
C LEU A 16 48.21 -57.89 -24.84
N GLY A 17 47.91 -58.78 -25.78
CA GLY A 17 48.70 -59.77 -26.49
C GLY A 17 47.85 -61.05 -26.55
N LEU A 18 46.96 -61.13 -27.55
CA LEU A 18 46.38 -62.31 -28.23
C LEU A 18 45.76 -63.52 -27.46
N VAL A 19 44.54 -63.84 -27.94
CA VAL A 19 43.76 -65.11 -27.94
C VAL A 19 43.03 -65.53 -26.66
N LEU A 20 41.70 -65.46 -26.68
CA LEU A 20 40.80 -66.63 -26.65
C LEU A 20 39.33 -66.18 -26.73
N ALA A 21 38.57 -66.87 -27.58
CA ALA A 21 37.17 -66.61 -27.84
C ALA A 21 36.35 -66.62 -26.54
N GLY A 22 35.74 -65.48 -26.24
CA GLY A 22 34.71 -65.32 -25.23
C GLY A 22 33.65 -64.39 -25.79
N THR A 23 32.40 -64.80 -25.74
CA THR A 23 31.22 -63.99 -26.07
C THR A 23 31.16 -62.78 -25.13
N GLY A 24 31.87 -61.72 -25.49
CA GLY A 24 31.84 -60.45 -24.79
C GLY A 24 30.76 -59.57 -25.40
N TYR A 25 29.64 -59.43 -24.71
CA TYR A 25 28.64 -58.40 -24.97
C TYR A 25 29.32 -57.03 -25.14
N ALA A 26 29.16 -56.38 -26.29
CA ALA A 26 29.48 -54.97 -26.40
C ALA A 26 28.42 -54.17 -25.62
N TYR A 27 28.78 -53.62 -24.47
CA TYR A 27 27.98 -52.58 -23.83
C TYR A 27 28.19 -51.29 -24.63
N TRP A 28 27.21 -50.94 -25.48
CA TRP A 28 27.13 -49.63 -26.08
C TRP A 28 26.60 -48.67 -25.00
N THR A 29 27.49 -48.02 -24.25
CA THR A 29 27.07 -46.97 -23.30
C THR A 29 27.18 -45.60 -23.97
N ASP A 30 26.19 -45.29 -24.81
CA ASP A 30 25.90 -43.91 -25.18
C ASP A 30 25.10 -43.24 -24.06
N SER A 31 25.61 -42.13 -23.55
CA SER A 31 24.91 -41.36 -22.51
C SER A 31 24.01 -40.31 -23.16
N LEU A 32 22.70 -40.45 -22.96
CA LEU A 32 21.73 -39.42 -23.30
C LEU A 32 21.63 -38.44 -22.12
N ASN A 33 21.95 -37.16 -22.36
CA ASN A 33 21.93 -36.13 -21.32
C ASN A 33 20.75 -35.16 -21.50
N VAL A 34 20.08 -34.83 -20.40
CA VAL A 34 19.11 -33.73 -20.31
C VAL A 34 19.56 -32.78 -19.21
N THR A 35 19.66 -31.50 -19.53
CA THR A 35 19.99 -30.43 -18.57
C THR A 35 18.84 -29.44 -18.51
N THR A 36 18.32 -29.19 -17.31
CA THR A 36 17.20 -28.26 -17.09
C THR A 36 17.63 -27.14 -16.14
N LYS A 37 17.21 -25.90 -16.43
CA LYS A 37 17.39 -24.74 -15.54
C LYS A 37 16.03 -24.17 -15.17
N ALA A 38 15.84 -23.84 -13.89
CA ALA A 38 14.66 -23.16 -13.37
C ALA A 38 15.09 -21.96 -12.49
N THR A 39 14.29 -20.90 -12.52
CA THR A 39 14.46 -19.69 -11.68
C THR A 39 13.09 -19.22 -11.17
N THR A 40 13.06 -18.59 -10.00
CA THR A 40 11.85 -17.95 -9.43
C THR A 40 11.79 -16.47 -9.81
N GLY A 41 10.58 -15.91 -9.89
CA GLY A 41 10.39 -14.47 -10.09
C GLY A 41 10.29 -13.72 -8.76
N ASP A 42 10.45 -12.39 -8.82
CA ASP A 42 10.45 -11.53 -7.64
C ASP A 42 9.10 -10.86 -7.38
N PHE A 43 8.75 -10.71 -6.10
CA PHE A 43 7.64 -9.86 -5.64
C PHE A 43 8.12 -8.41 -5.54
N GLY A 44 7.33 -7.45 -6.04
CA GLY A 44 7.80 -6.06 -6.17
C GLY A 44 6.71 -5.00 -6.07
N VAL A 45 5.72 -5.17 -5.18
CA VAL A 45 4.76 -4.10 -4.89
C VAL A 45 5.45 -2.98 -4.11
N ARG A 46 5.21 -1.73 -4.51
CA ARG A 46 5.80 -0.51 -3.93
C ARG A 46 4.80 0.65 -3.94
N PHE A 47 4.88 1.52 -2.94
CA PHE A 47 4.32 2.86 -2.96
C PHE A 47 5.23 3.82 -3.71
N VAL A 48 4.64 4.74 -4.47
CA VAL A 48 5.27 5.87 -5.14
C VAL A 48 4.37 7.09 -5.02
N ASP A 49 4.90 8.27 -5.35
CA ASP A 49 4.08 9.49 -5.51
C ASP A 49 3.21 9.82 -4.28
N LEU A 50 3.83 9.74 -3.11
CA LEU A 50 3.20 10.04 -1.84
C LEU A 50 3.08 11.56 -1.65
N GLY A 51 1.89 12.04 -1.32
CA GLY A 51 1.68 13.45 -1.03
C GLY A 51 0.35 13.75 -0.35
N LEU A 52 0.07 15.05 -0.22
CA LEU A 52 -1.21 15.56 0.26
C LEU A 52 -2.29 15.35 -0.81
N TYR A 53 -3.55 15.20 -0.41
CA TYR A 53 -4.65 15.06 -1.37
C TYR A 53 -4.76 16.25 -2.33
N GLY A 54 -5.08 15.95 -3.60
CA GLY A 54 -5.25 16.94 -4.65
C GLY A 54 -3.94 17.31 -5.36
N GLN A 55 -3.03 16.35 -5.56
CA GLN A 55 -1.79 16.62 -6.30
C GLN A 55 -2.05 16.84 -7.80
N TYR A 56 -3.15 16.29 -8.32
CA TYR A 56 -3.53 16.36 -9.73
C TYR A 56 -4.94 16.90 -9.92
N SER A 57 -5.19 17.63 -11.00
CA SER A 57 -6.48 18.29 -11.25
C SER A 57 -7.65 17.32 -11.38
N ASP A 58 -7.40 16.11 -11.86
CA ASP A 58 -8.37 15.03 -12.01
C ASP A 58 -8.70 14.30 -10.69
N GLU A 59 -7.88 14.46 -9.65
CA GLU A 59 -8.21 14.03 -8.28
C GLU A 59 -9.16 14.99 -7.58
N THR A 60 -9.17 16.27 -7.99
CA THR A 60 -9.95 17.33 -7.33
C THR A 60 -11.42 17.29 -7.73
N MET A 61 -12.30 17.74 -6.84
CA MET A 61 -13.70 18.02 -7.11
C MET A 61 -13.87 19.37 -7.84
N LYS A 62 -12.98 19.67 -8.80
CA LYS A 62 -12.95 20.92 -9.58
C LYS A 62 -12.95 22.19 -8.69
N GLY A 63 -12.27 22.14 -7.55
CA GLY A 63 -12.19 23.25 -6.60
C GLY A 63 -13.34 23.30 -5.59
N ALA A 64 -14.29 22.36 -5.64
CA ALA A 64 -15.40 22.27 -4.69
C ALA A 64 -15.11 21.32 -3.51
N GLY A 65 -13.95 20.66 -3.49
CA GLY A 65 -13.53 19.76 -2.42
C GLY A 65 -12.54 20.42 -1.47
N TRP A 66 -12.10 19.66 -0.48
CA TRP A 66 -11.15 20.10 0.55
C TRP A 66 -9.95 19.16 0.63
N SER A 67 -8.77 19.70 0.96
CA SER A 67 -7.57 18.94 1.36
C SER A 67 -7.43 18.85 2.88
N ILE A 68 -7.83 19.92 3.59
CA ILE A 68 -7.84 20.00 5.05
C ILE A 68 -9.13 20.66 5.51
N VAL A 69 -9.82 20.08 6.49
CA VAL A 69 -10.86 20.76 7.28
C VAL A 69 -10.21 21.23 8.58
N ASP A 70 -10.25 22.54 8.84
CA ASP A 70 -9.54 23.17 9.96
C ASP A 70 -10.35 24.23 10.70
N GLY A 71 -11.56 24.57 10.22
CA GLY A 71 -12.40 25.59 10.85
C GLY A 71 -11.82 27.01 10.80
N ILE A 72 -10.77 27.26 10.01
CA ILE A 72 -10.18 28.58 9.84
C ILE A 72 -10.93 29.35 8.76
N ASP A 73 -11.11 30.66 8.95
CA ASP A 73 -11.86 31.57 8.08
C ASP A 73 -13.35 31.17 7.89
N GLU A 74 -14.07 31.92 7.05
CA GLU A 74 -15.49 31.66 6.76
C GLU A 74 -15.73 30.31 6.07
N SER A 75 -14.75 29.81 5.30
CA SER A 75 -14.87 28.52 4.62
C SER A 75 -14.72 27.34 5.58
N GLY A 76 -13.89 27.47 6.62
CA GLY A 76 -13.59 26.39 7.56
C GLY A 76 -12.76 25.23 6.98
N PHE A 77 -12.23 25.39 5.76
CA PHE A 77 -11.40 24.39 5.09
C PHE A 77 -10.44 25.02 4.07
N VAL A 78 -9.42 24.24 3.71
CA VAL A 78 -8.49 24.49 2.61
C VAL A 78 -8.92 23.68 1.40
N GLY A 79 -9.10 24.33 0.24
CA GLY A 79 -9.58 23.70 -0.98
C GLY A 79 -8.66 22.59 -1.52
N ASP A 80 -9.26 21.63 -2.23
CA ASP A 80 -8.57 20.47 -2.83
C ASP A 80 -7.50 20.80 -3.88
N GLN A 81 -7.44 22.05 -4.36
CA GLN A 81 -6.41 22.52 -5.30
C GLN A 81 -5.23 23.21 -4.62
N PHE A 82 -5.27 23.39 -3.31
CA PHE A 82 -4.30 24.24 -2.60
C PHE A 82 -2.86 23.68 -2.66
N PHE A 83 -2.71 22.36 -2.63
CA PHE A 83 -1.41 21.69 -2.68
C PHE A 83 -1.02 21.18 -4.08
N LEU A 84 -1.77 21.55 -5.11
CA LEU A 84 -1.68 20.99 -6.46
C LEU A 84 -0.30 21.24 -7.09
N ARG A 85 0.43 20.15 -7.29
CA ARG A 85 1.79 20.16 -7.85
C ARG A 85 1.84 19.75 -9.32
N GLY A 86 0.95 18.84 -9.74
CA GLY A 86 1.01 18.19 -11.04
C GLY A 86 2.24 17.28 -11.21
N PRO A 87 2.58 16.89 -12.46
CA PRO A 87 3.62 15.90 -12.75
C PRO A 87 5.06 16.44 -12.65
N LYS A 88 5.29 17.48 -11.86
CA LYS A 88 6.58 18.18 -11.78
C LYS A 88 7.61 17.42 -10.95
N ASP A 89 7.19 16.84 -9.84
CA ASP A 89 8.07 16.13 -8.91
C ASP A 89 7.29 15.11 -8.08
N TYR A 90 7.38 13.83 -8.44
CA TYR A 90 6.70 12.73 -7.73
C TYR A 90 7.26 12.44 -6.34
N ASN A 91 8.38 13.07 -5.94
CA ASN A 91 9.02 12.80 -4.65
C ASN A 91 8.73 13.91 -3.62
N SER A 92 8.07 14.99 -4.02
CA SER A 92 7.54 16.00 -3.11
C SER A 92 6.17 15.58 -2.59
N ILE A 93 5.74 16.09 -1.44
CA ILE A 93 4.40 15.84 -0.90
C ILE A 93 3.37 16.90 -1.31
N ALA A 94 3.83 18.04 -1.85
CA ALA A 94 2.99 19.16 -2.27
C ALA A 94 3.72 20.06 -3.29
N ALA A 95 3.02 21.06 -3.84
CA ALA A 95 3.66 22.11 -4.61
C ALA A 95 4.64 22.93 -3.74
N PRO A 96 5.76 23.41 -4.31
CA PRO A 96 6.70 24.25 -3.56
C PRO A 96 6.03 25.47 -2.93
N GLY A 97 6.26 25.69 -1.64
CA GLY A 97 5.76 26.84 -0.88
C GLY A 97 4.30 26.73 -0.41
N THR A 98 3.51 25.76 -0.86
CA THR A 98 2.10 25.66 -0.43
C THR A 98 1.98 25.18 1.01
N ILE A 99 2.90 24.36 1.50
CA ILE A 99 2.91 23.97 2.93
C ILE A 99 3.19 25.17 3.81
N ASP A 100 4.19 26.00 3.47
CA ASP A 100 4.51 27.22 4.22
C ASP A 100 3.34 28.21 4.17
N ALA A 101 2.68 28.34 3.01
CA ALA A 101 1.47 29.16 2.88
C ALA A 101 0.33 28.67 3.78
N TYR A 102 0.14 27.35 3.91
CA TYR A 102 -0.81 26.79 4.86
C TYR A 102 -0.43 27.13 6.31
N LYS A 103 0.84 26.93 6.67
CA LYS A 103 1.33 27.23 8.03
C LYS A 103 1.15 28.70 8.40
N GLU A 104 1.42 29.62 7.47
CA GLU A 104 1.18 31.05 7.70
C GLU A 104 -0.31 31.38 7.78
N ARG A 105 -1.19 30.70 7.01
CA ARG A 105 -2.64 30.83 7.17
C ARG A 105 -3.12 30.34 8.54
N ALA A 106 -2.62 29.20 9.00
CA ALA A 106 -3.01 28.58 10.26
C ALA A 106 -2.42 29.28 11.50
N LYS A 107 -1.48 30.20 11.29
CA LYS A 107 -0.75 30.90 12.34
C LYS A 107 -1.70 31.68 13.25
N GLY A 108 -1.60 31.40 14.54
CA GLY A 108 -2.44 32.01 15.57
C GLY A 108 -3.77 31.28 15.80
N TYR A 109 -4.18 30.37 14.91
CA TYR A 109 -5.35 29.52 15.10
C TYR A 109 -4.98 28.16 15.70
N ASN A 110 -3.94 27.50 15.18
CA ASN A 110 -3.49 26.20 15.66
C ASN A 110 -1.97 26.01 15.46
N SER A 111 -1.47 24.87 15.94
CA SER A 111 -0.09 24.42 15.77
C SER A 111 -0.01 23.00 15.19
N VAL A 112 -0.95 22.68 14.29
CA VAL A 112 -0.97 21.38 13.60
C VAL A 112 0.25 21.27 12.70
N GLU A 113 0.95 20.15 12.84
CA GLU A 113 2.08 19.79 12.00
C GLU A 113 1.75 18.49 11.28
N PHE A 114 2.16 18.36 10.01
CA PHE A 114 1.92 17.13 9.25
C PHE A 114 3.10 16.82 8.34
N ASN A 115 3.28 15.53 8.06
CA ASN A 115 4.26 15.04 7.11
C ASN A 115 3.82 13.72 6.48
N ALA A 116 4.37 13.41 5.31
CA ALA A 116 4.25 12.11 4.68
C ALA A 116 5.60 11.70 4.08
N GLU A 117 6.04 10.46 4.34
CA GLU A 117 7.36 9.98 3.91
C GLU A 117 7.30 8.55 3.38
N LEU A 118 8.05 8.31 2.29
CA LEU A 118 8.42 6.97 1.85
C LEU A 118 9.59 6.48 2.74
N VAL A 119 9.31 5.55 3.65
CA VAL A 119 10.30 5.04 4.62
C VAL A 119 11.27 4.10 3.91
N ASP A 120 12.57 4.17 4.19
CA ASP A 120 13.58 3.31 3.54
C ASP A 120 13.50 3.33 2.00
N LYS A 121 13.23 4.51 1.43
CA LYS A 121 12.99 4.66 -0.01
C LYS A 121 14.19 4.28 -0.88
N GLU A 122 13.89 3.68 -2.01
CA GLU A 122 14.82 3.30 -3.07
C GLU A 122 14.35 3.86 -4.41
N GLY A 123 15.24 3.90 -5.41
CA GLY A 123 14.83 4.25 -6.77
C GLY A 123 13.95 3.18 -7.41
N LEU A 124 12.92 3.59 -8.15
CA LEU A 124 12.00 2.69 -8.84
C LEU A 124 12.73 1.78 -9.86
N SER A 125 12.55 0.47 -9.74
CA SER A 125 13.32 -0.51 -10.54
C SER A 125 12.77 -0.75 -11.96
N LYS A 126 11.48 -0.48 -12.22
CA LYS A 126 10.83 -0.60 -13.54
C LYS A 126 9.97 0.63 -13.82
N LYS A 127 9.87 1.03 -15.09
CA LYS A 127 8.92 2.09 -15.49
C LYS A 127 7.50 1.57 -15.35
N VAL A 128 6.61 2.34 -14.74
CA VAL A 128 5.18 2.03 -14.60
C VAL A 128 4.38 3.28 -14.95
N GLY A 129 3.61 3.24 -16.04
CA GLY A 129 2.85 4.41 -16.49
C GLY A 129 3.72 5.68 -16.61
N PRO A 130 3.38 6.78 -15.89
CA PRO A 130 4.17 8.01 -15.90
C PRO A 130 5.46 7.93 -15.06
N TYR A 131 5.59 6.95 -14.17
CA TYR A 131 6.70 6.83 -13.22
C TYR A 131 7.94 6.24 -13.87
N ASN A 132 9.04 7.02 -13.88
CA ASN A 132 10.30 6.65 -14.50
C ASN A 132 11.36 6.32 -13.46
N LYS A 133 12.17 5.28 -13.75
CA LYS A 133 13.22 4.76 -12.86
C LYS A 133 14.21 5.80 -12.34
N ALA A 134 14.55 6.77 -13.20
CA ALA A 134 15.62 7.73 -12.92
C ALA A 134 15.23 8.81 -11.89
N VAL A 135 13.94 9.01 -11.65
CA VAL A 135 13.43 10.19 -10.93
C VAL A 135 12.32 9.88 -9.93
N THR A 136 11.90 8.61 -9.80
CA THR A 136 10.79 8.24 -8.91
C THR A 136 11.34 7.40 -7.76
N ASP A 137 11.14 7.90 -6.55
CA ASP A 137 11.38 7.15 -5.32
C ASP A 137 10.22 6.18 -5.08
N ALA A 138 10.56 5.02 -4.52
CA ALA A 138 9.63 3.95 -4.24
C ALA A 138 9.94 3.32 -2.88
N SER A 139 8.91 2.85 -2.18
CA SER A 139 9.10 2.13 -0.92
C SER A 139 8.08 1.04 -0.70
N GLY A 140 8.41 0.04 0.11
CA GLY A 140 7.43 -0.91 0.65
C GLY A 140 6.60 -0.34 1.81
N LYS A 141 6.96 0.84 2.34
CA LYS A 141 6.35 1.44 3.53
C LYS A 141 6.21 2.96 3.39
N ILE A 142 5.07 3.47 3.85
CA ILE A 142 4.85 4.90 4.02
C ILE A 142 4.63 5.23 5.49
N GLN A 143 4.94 6.46 5.88
CA GLN A 143 4.63 7.00 7.18
C GLN A 143 3.90 8.34 7.00
N ILE A 144 2.78 8.48 7.68
CA ILE A 144 2.00 9.72 7.74
C ILE A 144 1.99 10.16 9.20
N THR A 145 2.30 11.42 9.43
CA THR A 145 2.27 12.05 10.76
C THR A 145 1.34 13.24 10.69
N VAL A 146 0.45 13.35 11.68
CA VAL A 146 -0.35 14.56 11.95
C VAL A 146 -0.33 14.79 13.45
N ASP A 147 0.32 15.85 13.87
CA ASP A 147 0.51 16.22 15.26
C ASP A 147 -0.43 17.36 15.66
N ASN A 148 -0.83 17.38 16.93
CA ASN A 148 -1.69 18.42 17.52
C ASN A 148 -3.06 18.58 16.86
N MET A 149 -3.64 17.49 16.34
CA MET A 149 -5.04 17.49 15.87
C MET A 149 -6.00 17.91 17.00
N TYR A 150 -7.12 18.49 16.61
CA TYR A 150 -8.20 18.95 17.50
C TYR A 150 -9.56 18.55 16.94
N PRO A 151 -10.62 18.49 17.77
CA PRO A 151 -11.96 18.11 17.33
C PRO A 151 -12.42 18.88 16.08
N GLY A 152 -12.83 18.15 15.05
CA GLY A 152 -13.26 18.70 13.75
C GLY A 152 -12.15 18.91 12.73
N TYR A 153 -10.88 18.68 13.08
CA TYR A 153 -9.79 18.65 12.11
C TYR A 153 -9.84 17.38 11.26
N ALA A 154 -9.62 17.51 9.95
CA ALA A 154 -9.44 16.38 9.03
C ALA A 154 -8.44 16.70 7.93
N GLN A 155 -7.66 15.70 7.49
CA GLN A 155 -6.69 15.85 6.41
C GLN A 155 -6.57 14.55 5.61
N VAL A 156 -6.39 14.68 4.29
CA VAL A 156 -6.26 13.54 3.37
C VAL A 156 -4.90 13.52 2.69
N PHE A 157 -4.35 12.31 2.55
CA PHE A 157 -3.11 11.98 1.88
C PHE A 157 -3.38 11.02 0.71
N ARG A 158 -2.48 10.97 -0.26
CA ARG A 158 -2.58 10.13 -1.45
C ARG A 158 -1.26 9.49 -1.83
N SER A 159 -1.30 8.32 -2.44
CA SER A 159 -0.12 7.64 -3.02
C SER A 159 -0.55 6.66 -4.12
N ASP A 160 0.36 6.32 -5.02
CA ASP A 160 0.18 5.25 -5.99
C ASP A 160 0.89 3.97 -5.50
N ILE A 161 0.27 2.83 -5.79
CA ILE A 161 0.80 1.50 -5.56
C ILE A 161 1.07 0.87 -6.92
N VAL A 162 2.33 0.50 -7.16
CA VAL A 162 2.81 -0.08 -8.41
C VAL A 162 3.41 -1.46 -8.19
N ASN A 163 3.45 -2.30 -9.23
CA ASN A 163 4.12 -3.60 -9.19
C ASN A 163 5.28 -3.65 -10.19
N VAL A 164 6.50 -3.57 -9.64
CA VAL A 164 7.77 -3.69 -10.38
C VAL A 164 8.39 -5.08 -10.30
N GLY A 165 7.70 -6.05 -9.70
CA GLY A 165 8.12 -7.45 -9.63
C GLY A 165 7.98 -8.18 -10.97
N ASP A 166 8.26 -9.47 -10.96
CA ASP A 166 8.08 -10.38 -12.10
C ASP A 166 6.78 -11.20 -11.99
N ILE A 167 6.11 -11.15 -10.83
CA ILE A 167 4.88 -11.88 -10.54
C ILE A 167 3.76 -10.91 -10.17
N ALA A 168 2.56 -11.14 -10.71
CA ALA A 168 1.39 -10.35 -10.37
C ALA A 168 1.01 -10.58 -8.90
N ALA A 169 0.58 -9.52 -8.22
CA ALA A 169 0.23 -9.55 -6.81
C ALA A 169 -1.28 -9.38 -6.63
N LYS A 170 -1.83 -10.04 -5.61
CA LYS A 170 -3.23 -9.91 -5.21
C LYS A 170 -3.28 -9.33 -3.80
N LEU A 171 -3.92 -8.17 -3.63
CA LEU A 171 -4.23 -7.64 -2.31
C LEU A 171 -5.32 -8.51 -1.70
N SER A 172 -4.95 -9.38 -0.78
CA SER A 172 -5.84 -10.41 -0.24
C SER A 172 -6.51 -9.99 1.05
N ASN A 173 -5.90 -9.07 1.81
CA ASN A 173 -6.49 -8.52 3.01
C ASN A 173 -5.90 -7.14 3.34
N ILE A 174 -6.60 -6.37 4.16
CA ILE A 174 -6.10 -5.16 4.80
C ILE A 174 -6.30 -5.36 6.30
N LYS A 175 -5.26 -5.08 7.10
CA LYS A 175 -5.36 -5.12 8.56
C LYS A 175 -5.01 -3.78 9.15
N PHE A 176 -5.74 -3.40 10.18
CA PHE A 176 -5.48 -2.22 10.98
C PHE A 176 -5.07 -2.65 12.38
N GLU A 177 -4.18 -1.89 12.99
CA GLU A 177 -3.79 -2.05 14.38
C GLU A 177 -3.55 -0.66 14.97
N ALA A 178 -4.36 -0.26 15.94
CA ALA A 178 -4.15 0.96 16.71
C ALA A 178 -3.31 0.65 17.96
N LYS A 179 -2.36 1.54 18.27
CA LYS A 179 -1.49 1.44 19.45
C LYS A 179 -1.36 2.79 20.12
N THR A 180 -1.25 2.77 21.45
CA THR A 180 -0.86 3.96 22.22
C THR A 180 0.53 4.44 21.79
N LEU A 181 0.69 5.75 21.62
CA LEU A 181 2.03 6.34 21.58
C LEU A 181 2.60 6.45 23.00
N ASP A 182 3.90 6.21 23.14
CA ASP A 182 4.69 6.42 24.37
C ASP A 182 4.23 5.64 25.63
N LYS A 183 3.48 4.54 25.48
CA LYS A 183 2.90 3.77 26.62
C LYS A 183 2.01 4.62 27.55
N LYS A 184 1.56 5.79 27.08
CA LYS A 184 0.57 6.60 27.79
C LYS A 184 -0.80 5.99 27.60
N ASP A 185 -1.69 6.18 28.57
CA ASP A 185 -3.08 5.76 28.46
C ASP A 185 -3.77 6.46 27.28
N MET A 186 -4.35 5.66 26.38
CA MET A 186 -5.05 6.12 25.18
C MET A 186 -6.31 6.92 25.51
N GLY A 187 -6.86 6.75 26.73
CA GLY A 187 -8.13 7.36 27.11
C GLY A 187 -9.22 7.02 26.09
N ASN A 188 -9.84 8.04 25.52
CA ASN A 188 -10.89 7.94 24.50
C ASN A 188 -10.40 8.26 23.09
N LEU A 189 -9.08 8.32 22.84
CA LEU A 189 -8.56 8.66 21.51
C LEU A 189 -8.95 7.65 20.42
N GLU A 190 -9.08 6.36 20.76
CA GLU A 190 -9.50 5.36 19.78
C GLU A 190 -10.93 5.59 19.30
N ASP A 191 -11.76 6.19 20.15
CA ASP A 191 -13.09 6.61 19.76
C ASP A 191 -13.03 7.95 19.02
N MET A 192 -12.21 8.90 19.45
CA MET A 192 -12.22 10.24 18.86
C MET A 192 -11.48 10.35 17.52
N ILE A 193 -10.47 9.51 17.26
CA ILE A 193 -9.73 9.55 16.00
C ILE A 193 -10.33 8.53 15.04
N GLY A 194 -10.40 8.91 13.77
CA GLY A 194 -10.89 8.03 12.73
C GLY A 194 -10.06 8.11 11.47
N VAL A 195 -10.18 7.06 10.67
CA VAL A 195 -9.50 6.92 9.38
C VAL A 195 -10.51 6.66 8.27
N ALA A 196 -10.28 7.28 7.11
CA ALA A 196 -10.99 7.00 5.88
C ALA A 196 -9.99 6.43 4.87
N VAL A 197 -10.30 5.29 4.25
CA VAL A 197 -9.43 4.70 3.21
C VAL A 197 -10.24 4.37 1.98
N TYR A 198 -9.78 4.87 0.84
CA TYR A 198 -10.30 4.54 -0.47
C TYR A 198 -9.15 4.07 -1.36
N ILE A 199 -9.34 2.94 -2.04
CA ILE A 199 -8.41 2.42 -3.04
C ILE A 199 -9.19 2.15 -4.31
N HIS A 200 -8.66 2.62 -5.42
CA HIS A 200 -9.14 2.22 -6.75
C HIS A 200 -7.98 1.82 -7.65
N ARG A 201 -8.32 1.08 -8.70
CA ARG A 201 -7.39 0.62 -9.70
C ARG A 201 -7.55 1.44 -10.95
N GLU A 202 -6.44 1.80 -11.57
CA GLU A 202 -6.44 2.34 -12.91
C GLU A 202 -5.51 1.55 -13.84
N GLN A 203 -5.83 1.57 -15.13
CA GLN A 203 -5.03 0.96 -16.18
C GLN A 203 -5.38 1.66 -17.49
N TYR A 204 -4.37 2.15 -18.22
CA TYR A 204 -4.53 2.72 -19.56
C TYR A 204 -3.99 1.76 -20.64
N ASN A 205 -2.96 0.97 -20.33
CA ASN A 205 -2.30 0.02 -21.23
C ASN A 205 -2.32 -1.40 -20.64
N PRO A 206 -2.73 -2.45 -21.40
CA PRO A 206 -3.18 -2.44 -22.80
C PRO A 206 -4.65 -2.10 -23.01
N LYS A 207 -5.40 -1.94 -21.93
CA LYS A 207 -6.81 -1.55 -21.99
C LYS A 207 -7.03 -0.39 -21.05
N ASN A 208 -7.69 0.65 -21.55
CA ASN A 208 -8.22 1.71 -20.71
C ASN A 208 -9.47 1.20 -20.00
N THR A 209 -9.37 0.98 -18.69
CA THR A 209 -10.50 0.53 -17.86
C THR A 209 -11.07 1.65 -16.99
N GLY A 210 -10.47 2.85 -17.04
CA GLY A 210 -10.76 3.92 -16.09
C GLY A 210 -10.51 3.51 -14.64
N ASN A 211 -11.11 4.24 -13.71
CA ASN A 211 -10.99 3.99 -12.28
C ASN A 211 -12.01 2.94 -11.84
N GLU A 212 -11.51 1.83 -11.31
CA GLU A 212 -12.32 0.72 -10.81
C GLU A 212 -12.12 0.58 -9.30
N ASP A 213 -13.20 0.64 -8.53
CA ASP A 213 -13.14 0.49 -7.08
C ASP A 213 -12.35 -0.77 -6.69
N THR A 214 -11.43 -0.63 -5.73
CA THR A 214 -10.67 -1.75 -5.15
C THR A 214 -11.05 -1.99 -3.69
N PHE A 215 -11.17 -0.92 -2.90
CA PHE A 215 -11.52 -0.99 -1.48
C PHE A 215 -12.15 0.31 -0.99
N LYS A 216 -13.14 0.23 -0.10
CA LYS A 216 -13.82 1.37 0.55
C LYS A 216 -14.03 1.05 2.03
N LEU A 217 -13.21 1.64 2.92
CA LEU A 217 -13.20 1.26 4.33
C LEU A 217 -14.55 1.45 5.02
N ALA A 218 -15.14 2.64 4.93
CA ALA A 218 -16.41 2.94 5.61
C ALA A 218 -17.52 1.96 5.17
N LYS A 219 -17.62 1.69 3.87
CA LYS A 219 -18.57 0.72 3.32
C LYS A 219 -18.30 -0.71 3.80
N ALA A 220 -17.04 -1.12 3.87
CA ALA A 220 -16.66 -2.44 4.35
C ALA A 220 -17.06 -2.64 5.82
N VAL A 221 -16.71 -1.68 6.68
CA VAL A 221 -17.04 -1.73 8.11
C VAL A 221 -18.55 -1.69 8.33
N ALA A 222 -19.28 -0.85 7.58
CA ALA A 222 -20.74 -0.75 7.67
C ALA A 222 -21.47 -2.04 7.29
N SER A 223 -20.87 -2.88 6.44
CA SER A 223 -21.48 -4.15 6.02
C SER A 223 -21.47 -5.25 7.09
N GLU A 224 -20.57 -5.17 8.06
CA GLU A 224 -20.43 -6.18 9.13
C GLU A 224 -21.37 -5.89 10.33
N VAL A 225 -21.67 -4.62 10.64
CA VAL A 225 -22.59 -4.24 11.74
C VAL A 225 -23.31 -2.91 11.43
N PRO A 226 -24.65 -2.78 11.52
CA PRO A 226 -25.33 -1.53 11.17
C PRO A 226 -25.23 -0.35 12.17
N ASN A 227 -24.30 -0.36 13.14
CA ASN A 227 -24.24 0.70 14.16
C ASN A 227 -23.55 1.98 13.67
N ASP A 228 -24.16 3.12 13.98
CA ASP A 228 -23.77 4.50 13.64
C ASP A 228 -22.60 5.03 14.50
N ASP A 229 -22.42 4.50 15.72
CA ASP A 229 -21.40 4.96 16.66
C ASP A 229 -19.95 4.70 16.22
N ARG A 230 -19.73 3.75 15.30
CA ARG A 230 -18.41 3.42 14.73
C ARG A 230 -17.88 4.47 13.75
N PHE A 231 -18.73 5.43 13.37
CA PHE A 231 -18.41 6.44 12.39
C PHE A 231 -18.59 7.84 12.98
N PHE A 232 -17.94 8.81 12.33
CA PHE A 232 -18.28 10.22 12.42
C PHE A 232 -17.96 10.90 11.10
N THR A 233 -18.59 12.03 10.83
CA THR A 233 -18.45 12.73 9.56
C THR A 233 -17.75 14.07 9.76
N VAL A 234 -16.72 14.34 8.96
CA VAL A 234 -16.05 15.65 8.88
C VAL A 234 -15.95 16.04 7.41
N GLY A 235 -16.36 17.27 7.07
CA GLY A 235 -16.33 17.75 5.69
C GLY A 235 -17.13 16.90 4.69
N GLY A 236 -18.17 16.18 5.16
CA GLY A 236 -18.97 15.26 4.33
C GLY A 236 -18.30 13.91 4.03
N VAL A 237 -17.19 13.57 4.71
CA VAL A 237 -16.53 12.26 4.60
C VAL A 237 -16.72 11.49 5.90
N ASP A 238 -17.11 10.21 5.77
CA ASP A 238 -17.26 9.30 6.90
C ASP A 238 -15.90 8.68 7.27
N PHE A 239 -15.50 8.89 8.53
CA PHE A 239 -14.32 8.30 9.14
C PHE A 239 -14.74 7.15 10.04
N VAL A 240 -14.00 6.04 9.96
CA VAL A 240 -14.18 4.91 10.88
C VAL A 240 -13.32 5.16 12.10
N ARG A 241 -13.92 5.16 13.30
CA ARG A 241 -13.20 5.28 14.57
C ARG A 241 -12.18 4.15 14.71
N LEU A 242 -11.04 4.41 15.35
CA LEU A 242 -10.02 3.38 15.53
C LEU A 242 -10.54 2.21 16.38
N SER A 243 -11.36 2.48 17.39
CA SER A 243 -12.02 1.46 18.24
C SER A 243 -12.94 0.53 17.46
N ALA A 244 -13.35 0.90 16.25
CA ALA A 244 -14.20 0.10 15.38
C ALA A 244 -13.41 -0.73 14.35
N LEU A 245 -12.08 -0.64 14.33
CA LEU A 245 -11.22 -1.36 13.39
C LEU A 245 -10.77 -2.72 13.91
N ASP A 246 -10.80 -2.91 15.24
CA ASP A 246 -10.47 -4.18 15.86
C ASP A 246 -11.46 -5.26 15.39
N ASP A 247 -10.91 -6.37 14.89
CA ASP A 247 -11.64 -7.57 14.45
C ASP A 247 -12.54 -7.46 13.20
N VAL A 248 -12.38 -6.42 12.36
CA VAL A 248 -13.12 -6.35 11.08
C VAL A 248 -12.48 -7.23 10.00
N ASP A 249 -13.21 -8.21 9.46
CA ASP A 249 -12.76 -9.01 8.32
C ASP A 249 -13.00 -8.27 6.98
N LEU A 250 -11.98 -7.56 6.53
CA LEU A 250 -12.04 -6.74 5.33
C LEU A 250 -11.83 -7.51 4.02
N LYS A 251 -11.56 -8.82 4.07
CA LYS A 251 -11.22 -9.62 2.87
C LYS A 251 -12.31 -9.60 1.81
N LYS A 252 -13.58 -9.67 2.24
CA LYS A 252 -14.74 -9.73 1.33
C LYS A 252 -15.03 -8.41 0.65
N ALA A 253 -14.53 -7.29 1.19
CA ALA A 253 -14.72 -5.97 0.61
C ALA A 253 -13.77 -5.68 -0.57
N LEU A 254 -12.73 -6.50 -0.75
CA LEU A 254 -11.74 -6.34 -1.80
C LEU A 254 -12.29 -6.84 -3.15
N GLN A 255 -12.21 -5.96 -4.15
CA GLN A 255 -12.54 -6.22 -5.54
C GLN A 255 -11.44 -5.64 -6.43
N ASN A 256 -11.35 -6.06 -7.70
CA ASN A 256 -10.33 -5.58 -8.63
C ASN A 256 -8.87 -5.61 -8.10
N ASN A 257 -8.62 -6.44 -7.09
CA ASN A 257 -7.48 -6.41 -6.19
C ASN A 257 -6.21 -7.08 -6.73
N ILE A 258 -6.13 -7.32 -8.03
CA ILE A 258 -4.93 -7.86 -8.68
C ILE A 258 -4.20 -6.73 -9.39
N ILE A 259 -2.92 -6.59 -9.09
CA ILE A 259 -1.99 -5.68 -9.76
C ILE A 259 -0.97 -6.48 -10.59
N LYS A 260 -0.98 -6.24 -11.89
CA LYS A 260 -0.13 -6.90 -12.89
C LYS A 260 1.26 -6.27 -12.92
N CYS A 261 2.22 -7.01 -13.49
CA CYS A 261 3.61 -6.59 -13.55
C CYS A 261 3.84 -5.55 -14.65
N ALA A 262 4.57 -4.49 -14.29
CA ALA A 262 5.19 -3.63 -15.29
C ALA A 262 6.35 -4.33 -16.03
N PRO A 263 6.66 -3.94 -17.28
CA PRO A 263 6.04 -2.88 -18.06
C PRO A 263 4.90 -3.35 -18.98
N ALA A 264 4.48 -4.61 -18.88
CA ALA A 264 3.42 -5.16 -19.75
C ALA A 264 2.08 -4.45 -19.58
N THR A 265 1.86 -3.86 -18.41
CA THR A 265 0.76 -2.95 -18.11
C THR A 265 1.28 -1.72 -17.37
N ASP A 266 0.53 -0.63 -17.39
CA ASP A 266 0.70 0.52 -16.50
C ASP A 266 -0.25 0.49 -15.29
N GLN A 267 -0.89 -0.66 -15.06
CA GLN A 267 -1.83 -0.87 -13.97
C GLN A 267 -1.22 -0.47 -12.63
N ARG A 268 -1.97 0.35 -11.89
CA ARG A 268 -1.62 0.80 -10.54
C ARG A 268 -2.89 0.93 -9.69
N LEU A 269 -2.68 1.04 -8.38
CA LEU A 269 -3.75 1.40 -7.47
C LEU A 269 -3.46 2.76 -6.88
N ASP A 270 -4.45 3.64 -6.84
CA ASP A 270 -4.31 4.88 -6.08
C ASP A 270 -4.98 4.66 -4.72
N ILE A 271 -4.28 5.05 -3.67
CA ILE A 271 -4.74 4.97 -2.30
C ILE A 271 -4.89 6.37 -1.73
N PHE A 272 -6.04 6.63 -1.13
CA PHE A 272 -6.34 7.84 -0.38
C PHE A 272 -6.54 7.47 1.09
N VAL A 273 -5.85 8.16 1.98
CA VAL A 273 -5.91 7.96 3.43
C VAL A 273 -6.23 9.27 4.10
N GLY A 274 -7.43 9.36 4.67
CA GLY A 274 -7.85 10.48 5.51
C GLY A 274 -7.66 10.16 6.99
N VAL A 275 -7.22 11.13 7.77
CA VAL A 275 -7.22 11.08 9.24
C VAL A 275 -8.04 12.27 9.75
N ALA A 276 -8.90 12.04 10.74
CA ALA A 276 -9.71 13.08 11.35
C ALA A 276 -9.89 12.85 12.85
N MET A 277 -10.27 13.91 13.55
CA MET A 277 -10.70 13.87 14.94
C MET A 277 -12.18 14.29 15.02
N ASP A 278 -12.98 13.47 15.69
CA ASP A 278 -14.42 13.69 15.91
C ASP A 278 -14.65 15.08 16.53
N PRO A 279 -15.50 15.93 15.91
CA PRO A 279 -15.95 17.19 16.51
C PRO A 279 -16.54 17.03 17.92
N ASP A 280 -17.08 15.85 18.24
CA ASP A 280 -17.71 15.50 19.51
C ASP A 280 -18.75 16.54 19.97
N ALA A 281 -19.58 17.01 19.03
CA ALA A 281 -20.54 18.07 19.28
C ALA A 281 -21.58 17.75 20.37
N LYS A 282 -21.78 16.45 20.64
CA LYS A 282 -22.68 15.90 21.67
C LYS A 282 -22.02 15.78 23.06
N GLY A 283 -20.72 16.00 23.17
CA GLY A 283 -19.97 15.89 24.44
C GLY A 283 -19.92 14.47 24.99
N VAL A 284 -19.81 13.47 24.11
CA VAL A 284 -19.72 12.04 24.50
C VAL A 284 -18.35 11.74 25.08
N TYR A 285 -17.31 12.37 24.52
CA TYR A 285 -15.90 12.08 24.82
C TYR A 285 -15.21 13.23 25.55
N THR A 286 -15.53 14.47 25.20
CA THR A 286 -15.07 15.74 25.75
C THR A 286 -16.22 16.46 26.42
N THR A 287 -15.94 17.62 27.02
CA THR A 287 -16.99 18.53 27.53
C THR A 287 -17.96 18.99 26.45
N GLY A 288 -17.67 18.76 25.17
CA GLY A 288 -18.54 19.05 24.04
C GLY A 288 -18.58 20.54 23.69
N THR A 289 -19.75 21.00 23.27
CA THR A 289 -19.97 22.41 22.90
C THR A 289 -20.54 23.20 24.08
N THR A 290 -20.54 24.53 23.97
CA THR A 290 -21.21 25.40 24.95
C THR A 290 -22.71 25.13 25.04
N GLU A 291 -23.34 24.74 23.93
CA GLU A 291 -24.78 24.42 23.86
C GLU A 291 -25.10 23.04 24.43
N ASN A 292 -24.21 22.07 24.25
CA ASN A 292 -24.35 20.68 24.71
C ASN A 292 -23.23 20.29 25.68
N ARG A 293 -23.03 21.10 26.73
CA ARG A 293 -21.94 20.89 27.69
C ARG A 293 -22.20 19.68 28.58
N THR A 294 -21.23 18.78 28.70
CA THR A 294 -21.27 17.60 29.58
C THR A 294 -20.21 17.68 30.69
N ASP A 295 -20.19 16.69 31.58
CA ASP A 295 -19.26 16.58 32.73
C ASP A 295 -18.00 15.75 32.42
N LYS A 296 -17.74 15.46 31.14
CA LYS A 296 -16.56 14.69 30.69
C LYS A 296 -15.25 15.44 30.92
N ASP A 297 -14.16 14.69 31.08
CA ASP A 297 -12.82 15.23 31.33
C ASP A 297 -12.00 15.30 30.04
N ASP A 298 -11.77 16.53 29.54
CA ASP A 298 -10.98 16.78 28.32
C ASP A 298 -9.54 16.26 28.41
N LYS A 299 -9.00 16.06 29.63
CA LYS A 299 -7.66 15.49 29.82
C LYS A 299 -7.53 14.07 29.28
N LEU A 300 -8.64 13.37 29.03
CA LEU A 300 -8.64 12.03 28.47
C LEU A 300 -8.23 11.99 26.99
N SER A 301 -8.33 13.10 26.26
CA SER A 301 -7.92 13.24 24.85
C SER A 301 -6.80 14.26 24.63
N GLN A 302 -6.68 15.28 25.49
CA GLN A 302 -5.67 16.34 25.35
C GLN A 302 -4.22 15.84 25.56
N GLY A 303 -3.31 16.23 24.66
CA GLY A 303 -1.87 15.98 24.79
C GLY A 303 -1.45 14.52 24.69
N LYS A 304 -2.31 13.68 24.12
CA LYS A 304 -2.10 12.25 23.88
C LYS A 304 -1.92 11.97 22.39
N GLY A 305 -1.48 10.77 22.05
CA GLY A 305 -1.28 10.35 20.67
C GLY A 305 -1.58 8.88 20.45
N VAL A 306 -1.91 8.54 19.21
CA VAL A 306 -2.14 7.19 18.72
C VAL A 306 -1.27 6.93 17.50
N GLN A 307 -0.77 5.70 17.38
CA GLN A 307 -0.17 5.20 16.16
C GLN A 307 -1.11 4.18 15.53
N LEU A 308 -1.53 4.42 14.29
CA LEU A 308 -2.28 3.46 13.48
C LEU A 308 -1.32 2.78 12.49
N SER A 309 -1.29 1.46 12.49
CA SER A 309 -0.68 0.67 11.41
C SER A 309 -1.75 0.18 10.45
N MET A 310 -1.48 0.26 9.15
CA MET A 310 -2.32 -0.32 8.09
C MET A 310 -1.45 -1.23 7.22
N ASP A 311 -1.67 -2.53 7.33
CA ASP A 311 -0.95 -3.54 6.56
C ASP A 311 -1.78 -3.97 5.34
N LEU A 312 -1.26 -3.68 4.14
CA LEU A 312 -1.75 -4.24 2.89
C LEU A 312 -1.14 -5.63 2.70
N LEU A 313 -1.95 -6.69 2.85
CA LEU A 313 -1.47 -8.07 2.81
C LEU A 313 -1.63 -8.66 1.41
N TRP A 314 -0.49 -8.99 0.80
CA TRP A 314 -0.40 -9.42 -0.59
C TRP A 314 -0.10 -10.91 -0.70
N ASP A 315 -0.80 -11.58 -1.61
CA ASP A 315 -0.49 -12.92 -2.08
C ASP A 315 0.01 -12.90 -3.54
N GLN A 316 0.56 -14.03 -3.99
CA GLN A 316 0.68 -14.31 -5.42
C GLN A 316 -0.71 -14.36 -6.09
N PHE A 317 -0.83 -13.87 -7.33
CA PHE A 317 -2.12 -13.80 -8.04
C PHE A 317 -2.84 -15.16 -8.23
N ASN A 318 -2.10 -16.27 -8.17
CA ASN A 318 -2.61 -17.63 -8.31
C ASN A 318 -2.78 -18.36 -6.97
N ALA A 319 -2.64 -17.68 -5.83
CA ALA A 319 -2.93 -18.26 -4.53
C ALA A 319 -4.38 -18.79 -4.50
N GLY A 320 -4.54 -20.04 -4.06
CA GLY A 320 -5.83 -20.73 -4.01
C GLY A 320 -6.40 -21.17 -5.37
N LYS A 321 -5.65 -21.04 -6.48
CA LYS A 321 -6.09 -21.57 -7.78
C LYS A 321 -5.68 -23.03 -7.93
N ASP A 322 -6.66 -23.89 -8.19
CA ASP A 322 -6.45 -25.26 -8.66
C ASP A 322 -6.70 -25.31 -10.18
N ALA A 323 -5.82 -25.99 -10.91
CA ALA A 323 -6.01 -26.22 -12.34
C ALA A 323 -7.22 -27.12 -12.62
N GLY A 324 -7.66 -27.91 -11.62
CA GLY A 324 -8.81 -28.82 -11.75
C GLY A 324 -8.58 -29.96 -12.75
N THR A 325 -7.35 -30.11 -13.24
CA THR A 325 -6.93 -31.10 -14.25
C THR A 325 -5.44 -31.39 -14.11
N THR A 326 -4.94 -32.38 -14.85
CA THR A 326 -3.54 -32.82 -14.82
C THR A 326 -2.92 -32.80 -16.22
N ASN A 327 -1.60 -33.01 -16.31
CA ASN A 327 -0.88 -33.19 -17.58
C ASN A 327 -0.31 -34.61 -17.67
N ILE A 328 0.37 -34.95 -18.77
CA ILE A 328 0.90 -36.31 -19.04
C ILE A 328 1.80 -36.86 -17.91
N LEU A 329 2.44 -35.98 -17.14
CA LEU A 329 3.26 -36.36 -15.99
C LEU A 329 2.41 -36.89 -14.83
N VAL A 330 1.07 -36.87 -14.89
CA VAL A 330 0.22 -37.60 -13.93
C VAL A 330 0.57 -39.09 -13.89
N ASN A 331 1.00 -39.65 -15.03
CA ASN A 331 1.36 -41.06 -15.16
C ASN A 331 2.68 -41.42 -14.42
N GLN A 332 3.50 -40.45 -14.02
CA GLN A 332 4.68 -40.69 -13.17
C GLN A 332 4.39 -40.47 -11.67
N ASN A 333 3.16 -40.10 -11.29
CA ASN A 333 2.86 -39.81 -9.90
C ASN A 333 3.14 -41.03 -9.03
N LYS A 334 3.77 -40.82 -7.87
CA LYS A 334 4.16 -41.87 -6.91
C LYS A 334 3.01 -42.80 -6.52
N ALA A 335 1.78 -42.31 -6.56
CA ALA A 335 0.57 -43.11 -6.45
C ALA A 335 -0.42 -42.64 -7.51
N ALA A 336 -1.17 -43.58 -8.10
CA ALA A 336 -2.39 -43.24 -8.82
C ALA A 336 -3.32 -42.53 -7.82
N LYS A 337 -3.77 -41.32 -8.18
CA LYS A 337 -4.87 -40.66 -7.48
C LYS A 337 -6.18 -41.34 -7.82
#